data_AF-A0A3Q1EMJ4-F1
#
_entry.id   AF-A0A3Q1EMJ4-F1
#
_cell.length_a   1.000
_cell.length_b   1.000
_cell.length_c   1.000
_cell.angle_alpha   90.00
_cell.angle_beta   90.00
_cell.angle_gamma   90.00
#
_symmetry.space_group_name_H-M   'P 1'
#
loop_
_entity.id
_entity.type
_entity.pdbx_description
1 polymer ?
#
loop_
_entity_poly.entity_id
_entity_poly.type
_entity_poly.pdbx_seq_one_letter_code
_entity_poly.pdbx_strand_id
1 'polypeptide(L)'
;ILSAVYKCLLPVGKKTLRCFICTHQVSNYLPSISAAISLIPERYIWRCCIGLHSAPRYLVTAAYFSFYRRRFAKRLPELLLSGLALLCSLAENTGLLLLTYVASTETYSVHKYGFIVFIVSSLLHMLITCRLWHVIRKHYVNPEVNKPPFL
;
A
#
# COMPACT_ATOMS: atom_id res chain seq x y z
N ILE A 1 -4.91 -4.94 -8.69
CA ILE A 1 -4.93 -3.51 -9.08
C ILE A 1 -4.83 -3.36 -10.59
N LEU A 2 -3.69 -3.71 -11.20
CA LEU A 2 -3.48 -3.54 -12.65
C LEU A 2 -4.61 -4.14 -13.50
N SER A 3 -5.08 -5.36 -13.23
CA SER A 3 -6.13 -6.00 -14.03
C SER A 3 -7.50 -5.29 -13.98
N ALA A 4 -7.95 -4.84 -12.79
CA ALA A 4 -9.19 -4.09 -12.62
C ALA A 4 -9.09 -2.71 -13.27
N VAL A 5 -7.92 -2.08 -13.13
CA VAL A 5 -7.62 -0.79 -13.72
C VAL A 5 -7.55 -0.85 -15.24
N TYR A 6 -6.97 -1.91 -15.81
CA TYR A 6 -6.92 -2.14 -17.25
C TYR A 6 -8.34 -2.27 -17.83
N LYS A 7 -9.24 -3.00 -17.15
CA LYS A 7 -10.65 -3.11 -17.57
C LYS A 7 -11.41 -1.78 -17.54
N CYS A 8 -11.17 -0.93 -16.52
CA CYS A 8 -11.81 0.38 -16.43
C CYS A 8 -11.24 1.42 -17.40
N LEU A 9 -9.92 1.38 -17.68
CA LEU A 9 -9.26 2.34 -18.56
C LEU A 9 -9.37 1.98 -20.04
N LEU A 10 -9.45 0.70 -20.42
CA LEU A 10 -9.53 0.26 -21.82
C LEU A 10 -10.59 0.98 -22.68
N PRO A 11 -11.85 1.14 -22.22
CA PRO A 11 -12.87 1.83 -23.02
C PRO A 11 -12.68 3.35 -23.07
N VAL A 12 -12.13 3.95 -22.02
CA VAL A 12 -11.89 5.41 -21.93
C VAL A 12 -10.65 5.79 -22.74
N GLY A 13 -9.57 5.04 -22.60
CA GLY A 13 -8.34 5.19 -23.36
C GLY A 13 -8.54 5.02 -24.85
N LYS A 14 -9.41 4.11 -25.30
CA LYS A 14 -9.74 4.02 -26.74
C LYS A 14 -10.42 5.28 -27.30
N LYS A 15 -11.22 6.00 -26.50
CA LYS A 15 -11.85 7.27 -26.90
C LYS A 15 -10.88 8.44 -26.86
N THR A 16 -10.08 8.53 -25.79
CA THR A 16 -9.06 9.59 -25.64
C THR A 16 -7.93 9.46 -26.65
N LEU A 17 -7.44 8.25 -26.91
CA LEU A 17 -6.41 7.95 -27.92
C LEU A 17 -6.84 8.41 -29.31
N ARG A 18 -8.12 8.21 -29.67
CA ARG A 18 -8.67 8.68 -30.94
C ARG A 18 -8.64 10.21 -31.06
N CYS A 19 -8.93 10.92 -29.98
CA CYS A 19 -8.91 12.39 -29.95
C CYS A 19 -7.47 12.96 -30.03
N PHE A 20 -6.51 12.31 -29.36
CA PHE A 20 -5.10 12.72 -29.35
C PHE A 20 -4.39 12.47 -30.69
N ILE A 21 -4.72 11.36 -31.38
CA ILE A 21 -4.23 11.08 -32.74
C ILE A 21 -4.75 12.12 -33.75
N CYS A 22 -5.94 12.70 -33.53
CA CYS A 22 -6.49 13.73 -34.41
C CYS A 22 -5.78 15.09 -34.28
N THR A 23 -5.20 15.41 -33.12
CA THR A 23 -4.49 16.68 -32.86
C THR A 23 -2.97 16.60 -33.03
N HIS A 24 -2.37 15.43 -32.80
CA HIS A 24 -0.95 15.18 -33.07
C HIS A 24 -0.83 13.96 -33.99
N GLN A 25 -0.41 14.18 -35.25
CA GLN A 25 -0.17 13.14 -36.27
C GLN A 25 1.02 12.21 -35.93
N VAL A 26 0.98 11.54 -34.79
CA VAL A 26 1.98 10.52 -34.41
C VAL A 26 1.21 9.32 -33.88
N SER A 27 1.24 8.23 -34.65
CA SER A 27 0.58 6.97 -34.30
C SER A 27 1.31 6.27 -33.14
N ASN A 28 0.97 6.61 -31.90
CA ASN A 28 1.34 5.83 -30.72
C ASN A 28 0.24 4.81 -30.40
N TYR A 29 0.40 3.58 -30.87
CA TYR A 29 -0.59 2.51 -30.70
C TYR A 29 -0.68 1.96 -29.27
N LEU A 30 0.31 2.25 -28.42
CA LEU A 30 0.36 1.84 -27.01
C LEU A 30 0.92 2.99 -26.17
N PRO A 31 0.09 3.90 -25.63
CA PRO A 31 0.59 4.88 -24.67
C PRO A 31 1.13 4.13 -23.45
N SER A 32 2.29 4.56 -22.95
CA SER A 32 2.79 4.10 -21.66
C SER A 32 1.74 4.36 -20.56
N ILE A 33 1.73 3.56 -19.49
CA ILE A 33 0.75 3.70 -18.40
C ILE A 33 0.74 5.14 -17.87
N SER A 34 1.90 5.79 -17.78
CA SER A 34 2.05 7.19 -17.39
C SER A 34 1.41 8.18 -18.38
N ALA A 35 1.49 7.93 -19.70
CA ALA A 35 0.84 8.77 -20.70
C ALA A 35 -0.70 8.62 -20.65
N ALA A 36 -1.20 7.40 -20.48
CA ALA A 36 -2.65 7.13 -20.40
C ALA A 36 -3.31 7.70 -19.12
N ILE A 37 -2.59 7.75 -17.99
CA ILE A 37 -3.13 8.32 -16.74
C ILE A 37 -2.92 9.83 -16.60
N SER A 38 -2.16 10.47 -17.50
CA SER A 38 -1.87 11.90 -17.45
C SER A 38 -2.99 12.76 -18.03
N LEU A 39 -3.91 12.16 -18.80
CA LEU A 39 -5.03 12.86 -19.41
C LEU A 39 -6.26 12.86 -18.48
N ILE A 40 -7.00 13.97 -18.51
CA ILE A 40 -8.32 14.08 -17.87
C ILE A 40 -9.33 13.51 -18.87
N PRO A 41 -10.22 12.56 -18.51
CA PRO A 41 -10.66 12.14 -17.17
C PRO A 41 -9.96 10.90 -16.58
N GLU A 42 -9.05 10.26 -17.31
CA GLU A 42 -8.40 8.99 -16.93
C GLU A 42 -7.64 9.09 -15.61
N ARG A 43 -7.03 10.25 -15.32
CA ARG A 43 -6.41 10.58 -14.02
C ARG A 43 -7.37 10.41 -12.83
N TYR A 44 -8.65 10.76 -12.99
CA TYR A 44 -9.65 10.63 -11.92
C TYR A 44 -10.08 9.18 -11.70
N ILE A 45 -10.31 8.45 -12.79
CA ILE A 45 -10.66 7.01 -12.73
C ILE A 45 -9.52 6.23 -12.07
N TRP A 46 -8.28 6.53 -12.45
CA TRP A 46 -7.08 5.96 -11.84
C TRP A 46 -7.04 6.20 -10.33
N ARG A 47 -7.21 7.45 -9.89
CA ARG A 47 -7.25 7.82 -8.47
C ARG A 47 -8.36 7.11 -7.71
N CYS A 48 -9.57 7.03 -8.28
CA CYS A 48 -10.69 6.31 -7.67
C CYS A 48 -10.41 4.81 -7.53
N CYS A 49 -9.85 4.17 -8.56
CA CYS A 49 -9.50 2.75 -8.50
C CYS A 49 -8.42 2.45 -7.44
N ILE A 50 -7.39 3.30 -7.35
CA ILE A 50 -6.34 3.17 -6.33
C ILE A 50 -6.93 3.41 -4.93
N GLY A 51 -7.75 4.44 -4.76
CA GLY A 51 -8.44 4.73 -3.49
C GLY A 51 -9.34 3.58 -3.05
N LEU A 52 -10.19 3.06 -3.94
CA LEU A 52 -11.08 1.94 -3.64
C LEU A 52 -10.30 0.67 -3.28
N HIS A 53 -9.18 0.40 -3.95
CA HIS A 53 -8.34 -0.75 -3.62
C HIS A 53 -7.54 -0.56 -2.32
N SER A 54 -7.27 0.68 -1.92
CA SER A 54 -6.59 0.96 -0.66
C SER A 54 -7.46 0.65 0.56
N ALA A 55 -8.79 0.80 0.46
CA ALA A 55 -9.72 0.53 1.56
C ALA A 55 -9.64 -0.91 2.12
N PRO A 56 -9.62 -1.98 1.29
CA PRO A 56 -9.34 -3.33 1.77
C PRO A 56 -8.01 -3.46 2.53
N ARG A 57 -6.95 -2.75 2.12
CA ARG A 57 -5.65 -2.80 2.79
C ARG A 57 -5.74 -2.21 4.19
N TYR A 58 -6.39 -1.06 4.34
CA TYR A 58 -6.66 -0.44 5.64
C TYR A 58 -7.49 -1.35 6.55
N LEU A 59 -8.51 -2.01 6.00
CA LEU A 59 -9.38 -2.93 6.76
C LEU A 59 -8.60 -4.16 7.24
N VAL A 60 -7.76 -4.76 6.39
CA VAL A 60 -6.91 -5.90 6.77
C VAL A 60 -5.93 -5.51 7.87
N THR A 61 -5.26 -4.36 7.76
CA THR A 61 -4.33 -3.86 8.80
C THR A 61 -5.05 -3.67 10.14
N ALA A 62 -6.26 -3.08 10.14
CA ALA A 62 -7.07 -2.93 11.34
C ALA A 62 -7.50 -4.28 11.95
N ALA A 63 -7.89 -5.25 11.11
CA ALA A 63 -8.25 -6.58 11.54
C ALA A 63 -7.06 -7.30 12.22
N TYR A 64 -5.87 -7.28 11.60
CA TYR A 64 -4.65 -7.85 12.19
C TYR A 64 -4.29 -7.20 13.52
N PHE A 65 -4.38 -5.87 13.62
CA PHE A 65 -4.13 -5.18 14.88
C PHE A 65 -5.14 -5.57 15.96
N SER A 66 -6.42 -5.71 15.62
CA SER A 66 -7.43 -6.16 16.58
C SER A 66 -7.15 -7.58 17.09
N PHE A 67 -6.66 -8.46 16.22
CA PHE A 67 -6.26 -9.82 16.55
C PHE A 67 -5.04 -9.83 17.49
N TYR A 68 -3.98 -9.08 17.13
CA TYR A 68 -2.78 -8.96 17.96
C TYR A 68 -3.06 -8.32 19.32
N ARG A 69 -3.90 -7.28 19.36
CA ARG A 69 -4.31 -6.62 20.60
C ARG A 69 -5.03 -7.57 21.56
N ARG A 70 -5.94 -8.40 21.06
CA ARG A 70 -6.62 -9.41 21.90
C ARG A 70 -5.65 -10.48 22.41
N ARG A 71 -4.70 -10.90 21.56
CA ARG A 71 -3.75 -11.99 21.87
C ARG A 71 -2.64 -11.58 22.83
N PHE A 72 -2.16 -10.34 22.72
CA PHE A 72 -1.02 -9.80 23.47
C PHE A 72 -1.44 -8.82 24.58
N ALA A 73 -2.71 -8.82 25.00
CA ALA A 73 -3.23 -7.92 26.03
C ALA A 73 -2.44 -7.95 27.36
N LYS A 74 -1.79 -9.07 27.67
CA LYS A 74 -0.98 -9.25 28.88
C LYS A 74 0.50 -8.86 28.71
N ARG A 75 0.96 -8.57 27.49
CA ARG A 75 2.34 -8.17 27.23
C ARG A 75 2.41 -6.83 26.48
N LEU A 76 2.70 -5.79 27.25
CA LEU A 76 2.83 -4.42 26.77
C LEU A 76 3.83 -4.23 25.62
N PRO A 77 5.04 -4.83 25.60
CA PRO A 77 5.99 -4.55 24.52
C PRO A 77 5.53 -5.09 23.17
N GLU A 78 4.96 -6.30 23.11
CA GLU A 78 4.39 -6.88 21.89
C GLU A 78 3.13 -6.11 21.44
N LEU A 79 2.34 -5.59 22.39
CA LEU A 79 1.21 -4.72 22.09
C LEU A 79 1.65 -3.40 21.46
N LEU A 80 2.66 -2.73 22.02
CA LEU A 80 3.24 -1.51 21.45
C LEU A 80 3.83 -1.76 20.07
N LEU A 81 4.55 -2.87 19.88
CA LEU A 81 5.05 -3.27 18.57
C LEU A 81 3.92 -3.48 17.56
N SER A 82 2.81 -4.10 17.95
CA SER A 82 1.65 -4.27 17.07
C SER A 82 0.99 -2.93 16.70
N GLY A 83 0.98 -1.96 17.63
CA GLY A 83 0.52 -0.60 17.37
C GLY A 83 1.44 0.16 16.42
N LEU A 84 2.76 0.06 16.62
CA LEU A 84 3.75 0.63 15.70
C LEU A 84 3.67 -0.01 14.31
N ALA A 85 3.42 -1.32 14.22
CA ALA A 85 3.20 -2.02 12.95
C ALA A 85 1.98 -1.46 12.22
N LEU A 86 0.86 -1.26 12.93
CA LEU A 86 -0.34 -0.63 12.39
C LEU A 86 -0.01 0.78 11.87
N LEU A 87 0.61 1.62 12.69
CA LEU A 87 0.97 2.99 12.29
C LEU A 87 1.88 3.01 11.05
N CYS A 88 2.90 2.14 11.00
CA CYS A 88 3.77 2.05 9.83
C CYS A 88 3.00 1.57 8.58
N SER A 89 2.13 0.57 8.70
CA SER A 89 1.30 0.11 7.58
C SER A 89 0.31 1.18 7.10
N LEU A 90 -0.24 1.98 8.01
CA LEU A 90 -1.08 3.14 7.67
C LEU A 90 -0.26 4.22 6.95
N ALA A 91 0.94 4.53 7.45
CA ALA A 91 1.83 5.52 6.84
C ALA A 91 2.32 5.07 5.46
N GLU A 92 2.62 3.78 5.28
CA GLU A 92 3.00 3.18 4.01
C GLU A 92 1.87 3.34 2.97
N ASN A 93 0.66 2.89 3.31
CA ASN A 93 -0.49 3.00 2.39
C ASN A 93 -0.83 4.46 2.08
N THR A 94 -0.70 5.35 3.07
CA THR A 94 -0.91 6.79 2.88
C THR A 94 0.17 7.40 1.99
N GLY A 95 1.44 7.00 2.15
CA GLY A 95 2.54 7.43 1.29
C GLY A 95 2.33 6.97 -0.16
N LEU A 96 1.87 5.75 -0.37
CA LEU A 96 1.55 5.21 -1.69
C LEU A 96 0.35 5.94 -2.32
N LEU A 97 -0.67 6.30 -1.54
CA LEU A 97 -1.77 7.15 -1.98
C LEU A 97 -1.31 8.58 -2.31
N LEU A 98 -0.43 9.15 -1.49
CA LEU A 98 0.10 10.49 -1.72
C LEU A 98 0.92 10.54 -3.01
N LEU A 99 1.76 9.54 -3.26
CA LEU A 99 2.56 9.42 -4.49
C LEU A 99 1.70 9.17 -5.74
N THR A 100 0.51 8.58 -5.60
CA THR A 100 -0.44 8.41 -6.71
C THR A 100 -1.33 9.62 -6.93
N TYR A 101 -1.58 10.42 -5.89
CA TYR A 101 -2.40 11.63 -5.97
C TYR A 101 -1.58 12.84 -6.44
N VAL A 102 -0.40 13.06 -5.85
CA VAL A 102 0.49 14.19 -6.13
C VAL A 102 1.40 13.82 -7.29
N ALA A 103 1.10 14.39 -8.46
CA ALA A 103 2.00 14.32 -9.60
C ALA A 103 3.31 15.05 -9.26
N SER A 104 4.45 14.48 -9.66
CA SER A 104 5.80 15.01 -9.39
C SER A 104 6.00 16.46 -9.87
N THR A 105 5.11 17.00 -10.70
CA THR A 105 5.25 18.28 -11.39
C THR A 105 4.61 19.47 -10.66
N GLU A 106 3.63 19.25 -9.76
CA GLU A 106 2.93 20.35 -9.08
C GLU A 106 3.55 20.70 -7.71
N THR A 107 4.07 19.72 -6.96
CA THR A 107 4.69 19.94 -5.64
C THR A 107 5.82 18.93 -5.35
N TYR A 108 7.01 19.17 -5.91
CA TYR A 108 8.18 18.30 -5.77
C TYR A 108 8.54 18.01 -4.29
N SER A 109 8.46 19.01 -3.42
CA SER A 109 8.77 18.84 -1.99
C SER A 109 7.86 17.82 -1.31
N VAL A 110 6.54 17.91 -1.52
CA VAL A 110 5.56 16.97 -0.94
C VAL A 110 5.79 15.56 -1.49
N HIS A 111 6.08 15.44 -2.79
CA HIS A 111 6.39 14.15 -3.41
C HIS A 111 7.65 13.51 -2.80
N LYS A 112 8.72 14.29 -2.61
CA LYS A 112 9.96 13.84 -1.97
C LYS A 112 9.73 13.35 -0.54
N TYR A 113 9.04 14.13 0.29
CA TYR A 113 8.73 13.72 1.67
C TYR A 113 7.80 12.49 1.70
N GLY A 114 6.81 12.42 0.81
CA GLY A 114 5.93 11.27 0.66
C GLY A 114 6.70 9.99 0.31
N PHE A 115 7.68 10.09 -0.58
CA PHE A 115 8.55 8.96 -0.95
C PHE A 115 9.40 8.49 0.23
N ILE A 116 10.00 9.41 0.98
CA ILE A 116 10.80 9.07 2.17
C ILE A 116 9.92 8.38 3.23
N VAL A 117 8.74 8.93 3.53
CA VAL A 117 7.79 8.35 4.49
C VAL A 117 7.38 6.95 4.04
N PHE A 118 7.08 6.76 2.76
CA PHE A 118 6.75 5.45 2.19
C PHE A 118 7.87 4.42 2.40
N ILE A 119 9.12 4.76 2.07
CA ILE A 119 10.26 3.84 2.23
C ILE A 119 10.51 3.51 3.71
N VAL A 120 10.61 4.54 4.56
CA VAL A 120 10.90 4.34 5.99
C VAL A 120 9.81 3.53 6.67
N SER A 121 8.54 3.85 6.41
CA SER A 121 7.41 3.10 6.98
C SER A 121 7.36 1.65 6.49
N SER A 122 7.64 1.40 5.20
CA SER A 122 7.70 0.04 4.65
C SER A 122 8.79 -0.80 5.32
N LEU A 123 9.99 -0.24 5.48
CA LEU A 123 11.11 -0.93 6.12
C LEU A 123 10.82 -1.22 7.59
N LEU A 124 10.29 -0.24 8.33
CA LEU A 124 9.89 -0.42 9.72
C LEU A 124 8.78 -1.47 9.87
N HIS A 125 7.75 -1.41 9.02
CA HIS A 125 6.66 -2.37 9.03
C HIS A 125 7.16 -3.80 8.78
N MET A 126 8.08 -3.99 7.82
CA MET A 126 8.70 -5.28 7.54
C MET A 126 9.52 -5.78 8.74
N LEU A 127 10.36 -4.93 9.33
CA LEU A 127 11.16 -5.29 10.50
C LEU A 127 10.29 -5.69 11.70
N ILE A 128 9.26 -4.90 12.00
CA ILE A 128 8.34 -5.18 13.10
C ILE A 128 7.59 -6.49 12.87
N THR A 129 7.12 -6.73 11.64
CA THR A 129 6.42 -7.98 11.28
C THR A 129 7.33 -9.19 11.43
N CYS A 130 8.60 -9.10 10.98
CA CYS A 130 9.59 -10.15 11.18
C CYS A 130 9.86 -10.41 12.67
N ARG A 131 10.01 -9.36 13.49
CA ARG A 131 10.19 -9.50 14.94
C ARG A 131 8.99 -10.16 15.60
N LEU A 132 7.78 -9.72 15.25
CA LEU A 132 6.54 -10.27 15.78
C LEU A 132 6.39 -11.75 15.41
N TRP A 133 6.70 -12.11 14.16
CA TRP A 133 6.68 -13.50 13.71
C TRP A 133 7.71 -14.38 14.44
N HIS A 134 8.91 -13.86 14.66
CA HIS A 134 9.93 -14.56 15.44
C HIS A 134 9.48 -14.81 16.90
N VAL A 135 8.88 -13.81 17.55
CA VAL A 135 8.32 -13.93 18.91
C VAL A 135 7.19 -14.95 18.95
N ILE A 136 6.28 -14.94 17.96
CA ILE A 136 5.16 -15.89 17.87
C ILE A 136 5.70 -17.32 17.70
N ARG A 137 6.64 -17.54 16.78
CA ARG A 137 7.27 -18.85 16.56
C ARG A 137 7.94 -19.37 17.84
N LYS A 138 8.66 -18.52 18.55
CA LYS A 138 9.35 -18.88 19.80
C LYS A 138 8.36 -19.27 20.92
N HIS A 139 7.26 -18.53 21.09
CA HIS A 139 6.35 -18.74 22.23
C HIS A 139 5.18 -19.69 21.96
N TYR A 140 4.70 -19.80 20.71
CA TYR A 140 3.49 -20.56 20.40
C TYR A 140 3.75 -21.85 19.62
N VAL A 141 4.81 -21.91 18.81
CA VAL A 141 5.13 -23.10 18.00
C VAL A 141 6.15 -24.01 18.70
N ASN A 142 6.93 -23.47 19.64
CA ASN A 142 7.91 -24.22 20.44
C ASN A 142 7.58 -24.28 21.95
N PRO A 143 6.33 -24.59 22.36
CA PRO A 143 6.03 -24.74 23.78
C PRO A 143 6.70 -25.98 24.39
N GLU A 144 7.00 -27.01 23.58
CA GLU A 144 7.62 -28.27 24.01
C GLU A 144 9.00 -28.05 24.65
N VAL A 145 9.83 -27.19 24.04
CA VAL A 145 11.23 -26.96 24.43
C VAL A 145 11.35 -26.06 25.67
N ASN A 146 10.29 -25.31 25.99
CA ASN A 146 10.27 -24.39 27.13
C ASN A 146 9.58 -24.98 28.37
N LYS A 147 9.16 -26.25 28.31
CA LYS A 147 8.78 -27.00 29.51
C LYS A 147 10.07 -27.41 30.22
N PRO A 148 10.23 -27.13 31.54
CA PRO A 148 11.34 -27.69 32.29
C PRO A 148 11.30 -29.23 32.15
N PRO A 149 12.44 -29.92 32.02
CA PRO A 149 12.50 -31.35 31.72
C PRO A 149 11.95 -32.30 32.81
N PHE A 150 11.10 -31.83 33.73
CA PHE A 150 10.62 -32.57 34.90
C PHE A 150 9.13 -32.35 35.23
N LEU A 151 8.27 -32.15 34.24
CA LEU A 151 6.81 -32.20 34.43
C LEU A 151 6.12 -32.97 33.30
#